data_AF-A0A1U9K7Q1-F1
#
_entry.id   AF-A0A1U9K7Q1-F1
#
_cell.length_a   1.000
_cell.length_b   1.000
_cell.length_c   1.000
_cell.angle_alpha   90.00
_cell.angle_beta   90.00
_cell.angle_gamma   90.00
#
_symmetry.space_group_name_H-M   'P 1'
#
loop_
_entity.id
_entity.type
_entity.pdbx_description
1 polymer ?
#
loop_
_entity_poly.entity_id
_entity_poly.type
_entity_poly.pdbx_seq_one_letter_code
_entity_poly.pdbx_strand_id
1 'polypeptide(L)' 'MGKKIQIEFSPNAMKELERLKEQTDATSYAQVLRTALRIYGWCIDHQQMNRKIYAKDADDRVIYELLLP' A
#
# COMPACT_ATOMS: atom_id res chain seq x y z
N MET A 1 12.28 20.64 4.04
CA MET A 1 13.11 20.23 2.88
C MET A 1 12.89 18.73 2.67
N GLY A 2 12.51 18.27 1.47
CA GLY A 2 12.28 16.85 1.22
C GLY A 2 13.60 16.10 0.96
N LYS A 3 13.74 14.88 1.48
CA LYS A 3 14.87 13.99 1.15
C LYS A 3 14.55 13.24 -0.14
N LYS A 4 15.42 13.33 -1.14
CA LYS A 4 15.33 12.51 -2.35
C LYS A 4 15.97 11.14 -2.07
N ILE A 5 15.29 10.08 -2.47
CA ILE A 5 15.78 8.70 -2.36
C ILE A 5 15.77 8.13 -3.78
N GLN A 6 16.88 7.54 -4.21
CA GLN A 6 16.93 6.73 -5.41
C GLN A 6 16.55 5.30 -5.03
N ILE A 7 15.58 4.75 -5.74
CA ILE A 7 15.07 3.40 -5.52
C ILE A 7 15.24 2.64 -6.82
N GLU A 8 15.90 1.50 -6.76
CA GLU A 8 15.99 0.57 -7.87
C GLU A 8 14.90 -0.49 -7.71
N PHE A 9 14.09 -0.69 -8.75
CA PHE A 9 13.05 -1.70 -8.78
C PHE A 9 13.49 -2.87 -9.65
N SER A 10 13.19 -4.08 -9.20
CA SER A 10 13.23 -5.23 -10.11
C SER A 10 12.20 -5.02 -11.24
N PRO A 11 12.38 -5.66 -12.42
CA PRO A 11 11.43 -5.51 -13.51
C PRO A 11 9.99 -5.83 -13.13
N ASN A 12 9.78 -6.82 -12.25
CA ASN A 12 8.45 -7.19 -11.76
C ASN A 12 7.86 -6.13 -10.83
N ALA A 13 8.67 -5.57 -9.92
CA ALA A 13 8.20 -4.54 -9.00
C ALA A 13 7.89 -3.22 -9.75
N MET A 14 8.63 -2.92 -10.82
CA MET A 14 8.35 -1.76 -11.67
C MET A 14 7.02 -1.91 -12.42
N LYS A 15 6.74 -3.09 -12.98
CA LYS A 15 5.44 -3.39 -13.61
C LYS A 15 4.27 -3.25 -12.64
N GLU A 16 4.45 -3.68 -11.39
CA GLU A 16 3.43 -3.51 -10.36
C GLU A 16 3.21 -2.04 -10.02
N LEU A 17 4.27 -1.24 -9.93
CA LEU A 17 4.19 0.20 -9.70
C LEU A 17 3.48 0.93 -10.85
N GLU A 18 3.73 0.53 -12.10
CA GLU A 18 3.03 1.00 -13.31
C GLU A 18 1.53 0.65 -13.25
N ARG A 19 1.21 -0.62 -12.99
CA ARG A 19 -0.17 -1.11 -12.84
C ARG A 19 -0.93 -0.31 -11.77
N LEU A 20 -0.32 -0.07 -10.61
CA LEU A 20 -0.93 0.71 -9.53
C LEU A 20 -1.09 2.19 -9.90
N LYS A 21 -0.12 2.77 -10.62
CA LYS A 21 -0.23 4.15 -11.10
C LYS A 21 -1.44 4.31 -12.04
N GLU A 22 -1.65 3.38 -12.96
CA GLU A 22 -2.79 3.39 -13.88
C GLU A 22 -4.12 3.20 -13.15
N GLN A 23 -4.23 2.20 -12.28
CA GLN A 23 -5.48 1.91 -11.56
C GLN A 23 -5.92 3.00 -10.58
N THR A 24 -4.97 3.83 -10.10
CA THR A 24 -5.25 4.91 -9.15
C THR A 24 -5.27 6.29 -9.79
N ASP A 25 -5.19 6.35 -11.13
CA ASP A 25 -5.06 7.60 -11.91
C ASP A 25 -3.95 8.52 -11.37
N ALA A 26 -2.89 7.93 -10.80
CA ALA A 26 -1.81 8.68 -10.22
C ALA A 26 -0.98 9.35 -11.31
N THR A 27 -0.63 10.62 -11.07
CA THR A 27 0.13 11.44 -12.01
C THR A 27 1.61 11.11 -12.01
N SER A 28 2.11 10.41 -10.98
CA SER A 28 3.52 10.01 -10.86
C SER A 28 3.71 8.78 -9.96
N TYR A 29 4.81 8.06 -10.13
CA TYR A 29 5.23 6.99 -9.22
C TYR A 29 5.43 7.49 -7.79
N ALA A 30 5.94 8.72 -7.63
CA ALA A 30 6.08 9.35 -6.32
C ALA A 30 4.73 9.53 -5.61
N GLN A 31 3.63 9.73 -6.33
CA GLN A 31 2.29 9.78 -5.75
C GLN A 31 1.85 8.41 -5.25
N VAL A 32 2.06 7.35 -6.05
CA VAL A 32 1.77 5.96 -5.65
C VAL A 32 2.55 5.59 -4.39
N LEU A 33 3.87 5.83 -4.38
CA LEU A 33 4.72 5.50 -3.24
C LEU A 33 4.35 6.27 -1.97
N ARG A 34 3.97 7.55 -2.08
CA ARG A 34 3.49 8.33 -0.92
C ARG A 34 2.19 7.76 -0.34
N THR A 35 1.26 7.37 -1.20
CA THR A 35 0.02 6.73 -0.79
C THR A 35 0.30 5.37 -0.13
N ALA A 36 1.15 4.54 -0.73
CA ALA A 36 1.55 3.26 -0.18
C ALA A 36 2.22 3.40 1.20
N LEU A 37 3.14 4.37 1.35
CA LEU A 37 3.80 4.65 2.63
C LEU A 37 2.79 5.02 3.72
N ARG A 38 1.80 5.86 3.39
CA ARG A 38 0.74 6.25 4.33
C ARG A 38 -0.12 5.06 4.74
N ILE A 39 -0.52 4.22 3.79
CA ILE A 39 -1.32 3.02 4.07
C ILE A 39 -0.53 2.06 4.95
N TYR A 40 0.74 1.81 4.62
CA TYR A 40 1.61 0.95 5.42
C TYR A 40 1.75 1.45 6.86
N GLY A 41 2.00 2.75 7.05
CA GLY A 41 2.04 3.36 8.38
C GLY A 41 0.73 3.17 9.15
N TRP A 42 -0.41 3.46 8.51
CA TRP A 42 -1.74 3.26 9.12
C TRP A 42 -1.97 1.81 9.56
N CYS A 43 -1.57 0.83 8.75
CA CYS A 43 -1.70 -0.58 9.08
C CYS A 43 -0.84 -0.95 10.30
N ILE A 44 0.41 -0.49 10.35
CA ILE A 44 1.33 -0.71 11.49
C ILE A 44 0.77 -0.11 12.77
N ASP A 45 0.28 1.15 12.73
CA ASP A 45 -0.28 1.83 13.89
C ASP A 45 -1.48 1.04 14.48
N HIS A 46 -2.34 0.50 13.62
CA HIS A 46 -3.51 -0.29 14.05
C HIS A 46 -3.09 -1.63 14.66
N GLN A 47 -2.11 -2.31 14.07
CA GLN A 47 -1.59 -3.56 14.62
C GLN A 47 -0.94 -3.35 16.00
N GLN A 48 -0.20 -2.26 16.19
CA GLN A 48 0.37 -1.91 17.50
C GLN A 48 -0.69 -1.61 18.56
N MET A 49 -1.88 -1.17 18.15
CA MET A 49 -3.05 -0.98 19.02
C MET A 49 -3.85 -2.29 19.24
N ASN A 50 -3.31 -3.46 18.86
CA ASN A 50 -3.99 -4.76 18.87
C ASN A 50 -5.28 -4.79 18.06
N ARG A 51 -5.41 -3.93 17.04
CA ARG A 51 -6.54 -3.94 16.10
C ARG A 51 -6.23 -4.88 14.95
N LYS A 52 -7.30 -5.38 14.32
CA LYS A 52 -7.24 -6.26 13.17
C LYS A 52 -7.84 -5.57 11.95
N ILE A 53 -7.25 -5.80 10.79
CA ILE A 53 -7.69 -5.22 9.51
C ILE A 53 -8.21 -6.36 8.64
N TYR A 54 -9.43 -6.21 8.13
CA TYR A 54 -10.12 -7.24 7.37
C TYR A 54 -10.63 -6.71 6.04
N ALA A 55 -10.59 -7.55 5.02
CA ALA A 55 -11.41 -7.39 3.82
C ALA A 55 -12.68 -8.22 3.99
N LYS A 56 -13.82 -7.63 3.65
CA LYS A 56 -15.12 -8.29 3.64
C LYS A 56 -15.71 -8.33 2.25
N ASP A 57 -16.50 -9.37 1.98
CA ASP A 57 -17.34 -9.42 0.77
C ASP A 57 -18.64 -8.62 0.93
N ALA A 58 -19.51 -8.69 -0.08
CA ALA A 58 -20.80 -7.99 -0.08
C ALA A 58 -21.79 -8.51 0.98
N ASP A 59 -21.58 -9.73 1.50
CA ASP A 59 -22.40 -10.37 2.52
C ASP A 59 -21.80 -10.20 3.93
N ASP A 60 -20.88 -9.23 4.10
CA ASP A 60 -20.20 -8.91 5.36
C ASP A 60 -19.27 -10.01 5.91
N ARG A 61 -18.98 -11.05 5.11
CA ARG A 61 -18.11 -12.15 5.52
C ARG A 61 -16.65 -11.74 5.37
N VAL A 62 -15.85 -12.05 6.37
CA VAL A 62 -14.40 -11.82 6.32
C VAL A 62 -13.77 -12.79 5.32
N ILE A 63 -13.12 -12.24 4.30
CA ILE A 63 -12.43 -13.02 3.26
C ILE A 63 -10.90 -13.00 3.43
N TYR A 64 -10.35 -11.93 4.00
CA TYR A 64 -8.92 -11.82 4.31
C TYR A 64 -8.71 -11.08 5.63
N GLU A 65 -7.74 -11.55 6.42
CA GLU A 65 -7.13 -10.81 7.53
C GLU A 65 -5.76 -10.33 7.07
N LEU A 66 -5.51 -9.03 7.15
CA LEU A 66 -4.20 -8.47 6.84
C LEU A 66 -3.25 -8.76 8.03
N LEU A 67 -2.22 -9.54 7.76
CA LEU A 67 -1.14 -9.81 8.71
C LEU A 67 0.11 -9.10 8.21
N LEU A 68 0.59 -8.11 8.96
CA LEU A 68 1.90 -7.49 8.66
C LEU A 68 3.00 -8.29 9.37
N PRO A 69 4.18 -8.42 8.75
CA PRO A 69 5.34 -9.05 9.36
C PRO A 69 5.81 -8.32 10.63
#